data_AF-A0A9Q7TT31-F1
#
_entry.id   AF-A0A9Q7TT31-F1
#
_cell.length_a   1.000
_cell.length_b   1.000
_cell.length_c   1.000
_cell.angle_alpha   90.00
_cell.angle_beta   90.00
_cell.angle_gamma   90.00
#
_symmetry.space_group_name_H-M   'P 1'
#
loop_
_entity.id
_entity.type
_entity.pdbx_description
1 polymer ?
#
loop_
_entity_poly.entity_id
_entity_poly.type
_entity_poly.pdbx_seq_one_letter_code
_entity_poly.pdbx_strand_id
1 'polypeptide(L)'
;MKGEDAQLWKEAIRKELEGLEAMGTWEVVHQPPGVPLVDSKVVLRLKLDADGVPVKHKVRLVARGFTQREGIDYQETFSPVAPLGAIRAILALAVQNNWEVHALDITMAYLNSTLKEAIYMKPPEGSGVAPGKVYKVVKGLYGLKQSGREWNQEFDRSLRRMGFFQVECAPCIYTKGQGEDMAIVVIYVDDTLVIAPRLETVLKVKKQIGQRWKMEDSGEVSHFLGIKISRDRVMRTMTIGQSGYIDQVLAKHLDKCTKPTMVPMQSIPEGTLVASAAQQKEYPVIVGKLLWVANSTWPDLSLTVGVLARHMREPSQEHYQAAQWVLCYLESTKQVGLVYRASESQEPLVAHSDANWASDATIQRRSTSGSVALVYGNLVAWKSATQKCVSLSAVEAEFIAATEATCQGSRA
;
A
#
# COMPACT_ATOMS: atom_id res chain seq x y z
N MET A 1 -0.35 26.40 -19.39
CA MET A 1 0.12 26.78 -18.03
C MET A 1 0.21 28.29 -17.94
N LYS A 2 -0.59 28.91 -17.08
CA LYS A 2 -0.52 30.34 -16.71
C LYS A 2 -0.46 30.38 -15.17
N GLY A 3 0.50 31.09 -14.57
CA GLY A 3 0.73 31.15 -13.13
C GLY A 3 2.20 31.43 -12.78
N GLU A 4 2.48 31.78 -11.52
CA GLU A 4 3.82 32.18 -11.04
C GLU A 4 4.85 31.04 -11.19
N ASP A 5 4.46 29.80 -10.91
CA ASP A 5 5.34 28.62 -11.05
C ASP A 5 5.39 28.04 -12.47
N ALA A 6 4.79 28.69 -13.48
CA ALA A 6 4.63 28.10 -14.82
C ALA A 6 5.97 27.71 -15.45
N GLN A 7 7.03 28.46 -15.20
CA GLN A 7 8.36 28.15 -15.72
C GLN A 7 9.00 26.94 -15.04
N LEU A 8 8.84 26.83 -13.71
CA LEU A 8 9.30 25.68 -12.92
C LEU A 8 8.61 24.40 -13.36
N TRP A 9 7.30 24.46 -13.62
CA TRP A 9 6.55 23.32 -14.16
C TRP A 9 7.00 22.91 -15.56
N LYS A 10 7.25 23.86 -16.47
CA LYS A 10 7.76 23.56 -17.81
C LYS A 10 9.13 22.89 -17.75
N GLU A 11 10.02 23.38 -16.91
CA GLU A 11 11.35 22.78 -16.74
C GLU A 11 11.27 21.37 -16.15
N ALA A 12 10.39 21.16 -15.17
CA ALA A 12 10.16 19.84 -14.58
C ALA A 12 9.56 18.84 -15.59
N ILE A 13 8.66 19.29 -16.47
CA ILE A 13 8.12 18.48 -17.57
C ILE A 13 9.21 18.09 -18.56
N ARG A 14 10.05 19.06 -18.97
CA ARG A 14 11.17 18.79 -19.87
C ARG A 14 12.11 17.74 -19.27
N LYS A 15 12.50 17.89 -18.00
CA LYS A 15 13.37 16.93 -17.29
C LYS A 15 12.75 15.53 -17.21
N GLU A 16 11.44 15.43 -16.99
CA GLU A 16 10.73 14.14 -16.97
C GLU A 16 10.76 13.48 -18.35
N LEU A 17 10.45 14.22 -19.42
CA LEU A 17 10.47 13.68 -20.80
C LEU A 17 11.88 13.25 -21.22
N GLU A 18 12.90 14.08 -20.95
CA GLU A 18 14.30 13.74 -21.21
C GLU A 18 14.74 12.49 -20.45
N GLY A 19 14.30 12.33 -19.21
CA GLY A 19 14.55 11.11 -18.42
C GLY A 19 13.92 9.87 -19.03
N LEU A 20 12.70 9.98 -19.53
CA LEU A 20 12.00 8.88 -20.21
C LEU A 20 12.65 8.52 -21.55
N GLU A 21 13.08 9.52 -22.31
CA GLU A 21 13.80 9.32 -23.58
C GLU A 21 15.17 8.69 -23.35
N ALA A 22 15.94 9.17 -22.36
CA ALA A 22 17.23 8.59 -21.99
C ALA A 22 17.11 7.12 -21.55
N MET A 23 15.97 6.74 -20.96
CA MET A 23 15.68 5.36 -20.61
C MET A 23 15.22 4.52 -21.80
N GLY A 24 15.06 5.08 -23.01
CA GLY A 24 14.55 4.36 -24.18
C GLY A 24 13.12 3.88 -23.98
N THR A 25 12.28 4.68 -23.32
CA THR A 25 10.91 4.27 -22.95
C THR A 25 10.02 4.00 -24.16
N TRP A 26 10.27 4.69 -25.27
CA TRP A 26 9.49 4.57 -26.50
C TRP A 26 10.34 4.82 -27.75
N GLU A 27 9.81 4.35 -28.87
CA GLU A 27 10.28 4.68 -30.21
C GLU A 27 9.27 5.61 -30.89
N VAL A 28 9.75 6.64 -31.60
CA VAL A 28 8.87 7.52 -32.37
C VAL A 28 8.63 6.91 -33.75
N VAL A 29 7.38 6.53 -34.03
CA VAL A 29 7.00 5.83 -35.26
C VAL A 29 5.81 6.51 -35.95
N HIS A 30 5.61 6.25 -37.24
CA HIS A 30 4.36 6.62 -37.90
C HIS A 30 3.19 5.85 -37.31
N GLN A 31 2.04 6.51 -37.16
CA GLN A 31 0.83 5.86 -36.63
C GLN A 31 0.44 4.68 -37.52
N PRO A 32 0.39 3.44 -36.97
CA PRO A 32 -0.06 2.30 -37.73
C PRO A 32 -1.56 2.43 -38.07
N PRO A 33 -1.99 2.05 -39.28
CA PRO A 33 -3.39 2.11 -39.67
C PRO A 33 -4.24 1.16 -38.81
N GLY A 34 -5.37 1.65 -38.29
CA GLY A 34 -6.35 0.84 -37.54
C GLY A 34 -5.97 0.46 -36.12
N VAL A 35 -4.79 0.89 -35.61
CA VAL A 35 -4.36 0.57 -34.24
C VAL A 35 -4.88 1.62 -33.25
N PRO A 36 -5.55 1.19 -32.16
CA PRO A 36 -6.00 2.12 -31.11
C PRO A 36 -4.81 2.79 -30.43
N LEU A 37 -4.96 4.08 -30.09
CA LEU A 37 -3.93 4.82 -29.36
C LEU A 37 -4.34 5.00 -27.91
N VAL A 38 -3.43 4.65 -27.00
CA VAL A 38 -3.53 5.00 -25.59
C VAL A 38 -3.24 6.49 -25.45
N ASP A 39 -4.10 7.20 -24.73
CA ASP A 39 -3.91 8.62 -24.48
C ASP A 39 -2.90 8.85 -23.34
N SER A 40 -2.28 10.02 -23.26
CA SER A 40 -1.29 10.34 -22.21
C SER A 40 -1.75 11.52 -21.35
N LYS A 41 -1.22 11.61 -20.13
CA LYS A 41 -1.50 12.71 -19.21
C LYS A 41 -0.26 13.05 -18.40
N VAL A 42 0.08 14.32 -18.36
CA VAL A 42 1.07 14.86 -17.44
C VAL A 42 0.38 15.13 -16.10
N VAL A 43 0.88 14.49 -15.04
CA VAL A 43 0.42 14.68 -13.66
C VAL A 43 1.43 15.55 -12.92
N LEU A 44 0.94 16.65 -12.37
CA LEU A 44 1.74 17.63 -11.63
C LEU A 44 1.43 17.50 -10.13
N ARG A 45 2.46 17.43 -9.28
CA ARG A 45 2.32 17.40 -7.83
C ARG A 45 3.43 18.20 -7.17
N LEU A 46 3.08 19.17 -6.33
CA LEU A 46 4.05 19.86 -5.51
C LEU A 46 4.38 18.98 -4.30
N LYS A 47 5.66 18.64 -4.12
CA LYS A 47 6.17 18.05 -2.88
C LYS A 47 6.52 19.19 -1.94
N LEU A 48 5.92 19.14 -0.75
CA LEU A 48 6.22 20.04 0.36
C LEU A 48 7.15 19.31 1.35
N ASP A 49 7.95 20.05 2.11
CA ASP A 49 8.63 19.51 3.29
C ASP A 49 7.69 19.44 4.50
N ALA A 50 8.24 19.13 5.66
CA ALA A 50 7.53 19.05 6.93
C ALA A 50 6.93 20.41 7.38
N ASP A 51 7.52 21.53 6.94
CA ASP A 51 7.07 22.89 7.26
C ASP A 51 6.05 23.43 6.23
N GLY A 52 5.68 22.61 5.25
CA GLY A 52 4.73 22.98 4.20
C GLY A 52 5.34 23.83 3.08
N VAL A 53 6.66 23.96 3.03
CA VAL A 53 7.36 24.75 2.01
C VAL A 53 7.57 23.91 0.74
N PRO A 54 7.33 24.46 -0.45
CA PRO A 54 7.57 23.76 -1.72
C PRO A 54 9.03 23.35 -1.92
N VAL A 55 9.29 22.04 -1.91
CA VAL A 55 10.65 21.48 -2.13
C VAL A 55 10.84 21.03 -3.57
N LYS A 56 9.81 20.44 -4.19
CA LYS A 56 9.98 19.82 -5.51
C LYS A 56 8.70 19.82 -6.34
N HIS A 57 8.82 20.31 -7.56
CA HIS A 57 7.82 20.19 -8.61
C HIS A 57 7.90 18.78 -9.21
N LYS A 58 7.11 17.83 -8.68
CA LYS A 58 7.09 16.44 -9.15
C LYS A 58 6.17 16.33 -10.36
N VAL A 59 6.73 15.94 -11.48
CA VAL A 59 6.00 15.66 -12.71
C VAL A 59 6.06 14.16 -13.00
N ARG A 60 4.97 13.60 -13.53
CA ARG A 60 4.95 12.25 -14.07
C ARG A 60 4.19 12.23 -15.39
N LEU A 61 4.77 11.64 -16.43
CA LEU A 61 4.00 11.26 -17.61
C LEU A 61 3.32 9.91 -17.35
N VAL A 62 2.00 9.86 -17.54
CA VAL A 62 1.18 8.69 -17.23
C VAL A 62 0.36 8.33 -18.47
N ALA A 63 0.40 7.06 -18.86
CA ALA A 63 -0.50 6.51 -19.86
C ALA A 63 -1.92 6.38 -19.27
N ARG A 64 -2.95 6.70 -20.06
CA ARG A 64 -4.35 6.52 -19.66
C ARG A 64 -4.78 5.08 -19.92
N GLY A 65 -4.15 4.12 -19.24
CA GLY A 65 -4.37 2.69 -19.47
C GLY A 65 -5.78 2.19 -19.13
N PHE A 66 -6.63 2.99 -18.50
CA PHE A 66 -8.07 2.70 -18.42
C PHE A 66 -8.75 2.61 -19.80
N THR A 67 -8.10 3.13 -20.85
CA THR A 67 -8.53 2.98 -22.25
C THR A 67 -8.09 1.66 -22.90
N GLN A 68 -7.20 0.89 -22.27
CA GLN A 68 -6.71 -0.39 -22.79
C GLN A 68 -7.75 -1.50 -22.64
N ARG A 69 -7.80 -2.37 -23.64
CA ARG A 69 -8.71 -3.51 -23.79
C ARG A 69 -7.98 -4.83 -23.56
N GLU A 70 -8.56 -5.67 -22.71
CA GLU A 70 -8.07 -7.03 -22.46
C GLU A 70 -8.16 -7.87 -23.74
N GLY A 71 -7.17 -8.75 -23.95
CA GLY A 71 -7.05 -9.59 -25.14
C GLY A 71 -6.55 -8.86 -26.39
N ILE A 72 -6.41 -7.53 -26.34
CA ILE A 72 -5.88 -6.70 -27.44
C ILE A 72 -4.61 -5.99 -26.99
N ASP A 73 -4.70 -5.14 -25.95
CA ASP A 73 -3.60 -4.29 -25.48
C ASP A 73 -2.81 -4.94 -24.34
N TYR A 74 -3.41 -5.92 -23.65
CA TYR A 74 -2.77 -6.71 -22.61
C TYR A 74 -3.51 -8.05 -22.44
N GLN A 75 -2.81 -9.06 -21.92
CA GLN A 75 -3.41 -10.34 -21.54
C GLN A 75 -3.53 -10.51 -20.03
N GLU A 76 -2.44 -10.27 -19.29
CA GLU A 76 -2.41 -10.44 -17.83
C GLU A 76 -1.86 -9.18 -17.16
N THR A 77 -2.42 -8.85 -15.99
CA THR A 77 -2.07 -7.63 -15.24
C THR A 77 -1.63 -7.91 -13.80
N PHE A 78 -1.78 -9.15 -13.34
CA PHE A 78 -1.51 -9.51 -11.95
C PHE A 78 -0.04 -9.25 -11.59
N SER A 79 0.16 -8.50 -10.50
CA SER A 79 1.46 -8.26 -9.89
C SER A 79 1.29 -8.42 -8.38
N PRO A 80 2.05 -9.33 -7.73
CA PRO A 80 1.91 -9.57 -6.31
C PRO A 80 2.49 -8.41 -5.50
N VAL A 81 1.85 -8.14 -4.38
CA VAL A 81 2.20 -7.07 -3.44
C VAL A 81 2.28 -7.67 -2.05
N ALA A 82 3.33 -7.30 -1.30
CA ALA A 82 3.54 -7.80 0.06
C ALA A 82 2.34 -7.48 0.97
N PRO A 83 1.66 -8.51 1.52
CA PRO A 83 0.62 -8.29 2.50
C PRO A 83 1.19 -7.56 3.72
N LEU A 84 0.46 -6.58 4.24
CA LEU A 84 0.87 -5.85 5.45
C LEU A 84 1.08 -6.77 6.64
N GLY A 85 0.34 -7.89 6.71
CA GLY A 85 0.53 -8.89 7.77
C GLY A 85 1.89 -9.59 7.69
N ALA A 86 2.31 -9.98 6.48
CA ALA A 86 3.62 -10.60 6.25
C ALA A 86 4.77 -9.61 6.52
N ILE A 87 4.62 -8.34 6.11
CA ILE A 87 5.60 -7.29 6.45
C ILE A 87 5.73 -7.17 7.98
N ARG A 88 4.60 -7.10 8.69
CA ARG A 88 4.59 -7.03 10.16
C ARG A 88 5.17 -8.26 10.82
N ALA A 89 4.91 -9.45 10.29
CA ALA A 89 5.52 -10.70 10.74
C ALA A 89 7.05 -10.67 10.59
N ILE A 90 7.56 -10.22 9.44
CA ILE A 90 9.00 -10.07 9.21
C ILE A 90 9.62 -9.02 10.17
N LEU A 91 8.93 -7.91 10.43
CA LEU A 91 9.40 -6.92 11.41
C LEU A 91 9.43 -7.51 12.84
N ALA A 92 8.41 -8.28 13.23
CA ALA A 92 8.40 -8.99 14.51
C ALA A 92 9.56 -10.00 14.61
N LEU A 93 9.83 -10.77 13.55
CA LEU A 93 10.99 -11.66 13.47
C LEU A 93 12.32 -10.91 13.63
N ALA A 94 12.44 -9.74 12.97
CA ALA A 94 13.64 -8.93 13.07
C ALA A 94 13.86 -8.36 14.47
N VAL A 95 12.80 -8.00 15.20
CA VAL A 95 12.89 -7.61 16.61
C VAL A 95 13.29 -8.79 17.49
N GLN A 96 12.61 -9.93 17.32
CA GLN A 96 12.84 -11.15 18.10
C GLN A 96 14.29 -11.63 18.01
N ASN A 97 14.93 -11.49 16.85
CA ASN A 97 16.30 -11.96 16.62
C ASN A 97 17.33 -10.83 16.51
N ASN A 98 16.92 -9.58 16.76
CA ASN A 98 17.76 -8.39 16.59
C ASN A 98 18.43 -8.26 15.20
N TRP A 99 17.73 -8.64 14.14
CA TRP A 99 18.21 -8.56 12.77
C TRP A 99 18.19 -7.14 12.21
N GLU A 100 19.00 -6.89 11.19
CA GLU A 100 19.02 -5.64 10.43
C GLU A 100 17.82 -5.55 9.49
N VAL A 101 17.25 -4.35 9.37
CA VAL A 101 16.13 -4.05 8.46
C VAL A 101 16.42 -2.74 7.74
N HIS A 102 16.69 -2.81 6.44
CA HIS A 102 16.97 -1.65 5.61
C HIS A 102 15.91 -1.48 4.52
N ALA A 103 15.63 -0.24 4.15
CA ALA A 103 14.75 0.09 3.04
C ALA A 103 15.54 0.68 1.87
N LEU A 104 15.10 0.38 0.66
CA LEU A 104 15.59 0.97 -0.57
C LEU A 104 14.42 1.32 -1.49
N ASP A 105 14.53 2.45 -2.19
CA ASP A 105 13.57 2.91 -3.19
C ASP A 105 14.18 2.79 -4.58
N ILE A 106 13.51 2.06 -5.46
CA ILE A 106 14.01 1.85 -6.82
C ILE A 106 13.48 2.93 -7.73
N THR A 107 14.43 3.74 -8.21
CA THR A 107 14.11 4.86 -9.06
C THR A 107 13.47 4.35 -10.35
N MET A 108 12.31 4.91 -10.68
CA MET A 108 11.64 4.65 -11.96
C MET A 108 11.32 3.16 -12.17
N ALA A 109 10.96 2.41 -11.12
CA ALA A 109 10.68 0.97 -11.11
C ALA A 109 10.09 0.40 -12.43
N TYR A 110 8.92 0.87 -12.88
CA TYR A 110 8.28 0.36 -14.10
C TYR A 110 9.14 0.50 -15.37
N LEU A 111 9.91 1.58 -15.48
CA LEU A 111 10.77 1.88 -16.63
C LEU A 111 12.03 1.01 -16.68
N ASN A 112 12.26 0.19 -15.67
CA ASN A 112 13.31 -0.83 -15.68
C ASN A 112 12.83 -2.16 -16.30
N SER A 113 11.55 -2.26 -16.68
CA SER A 113 10.97 -3.42 -17.36
C SER A 113 10.64 -3.13 -18.82
N THR A 114 10.64 -4.18 -19.65
CA THR A 114 10.28 -4.12 -21.07
C THR A 114 8.86 -4.65 -21.26
N LEU A 115 8.05 -3.96 -22.06
CA LEU A 115 6.72 -4.42 -22.44
C LEU A 115 6.83 -5.51 -23.51
N LYS A 116 5.94 -6.49 -23.45
CA LYS A 116 5.83 -7.54 -24.47
C LYS A 116 4.87 -7.14 -25.58
N GLU A 117 3.79 -6.46 -25.23
CA GLU A 117 2.77 -6.01 -26.16
C GLU A 117 3.20 -4.71 -26.86
N ALA A 118 2.79 -4.57 -28.13
CA ALA A 118 2.99 -3.34 -28.88
C ALA A 118 1.94 -2.29 -28.48
N ILE A 119 2.30 -1.41 -27.54
CA ILE A 119 1.44 -0.30 -27.12
C ILE A 119 1.80 0.97 -27.89
N TYR A 120 0.81 1.60 -28.51
CA TYR A 120 0.96 2.89 -29.18
C TYR A 120 0.27 3.98 -28.35
N MET A 121 1.02 5.02 -28.01
CA MET A 121 0.58 6.11 -27.14
C MET A 121 0.67 7.44 -27.87
N LYS A 122 -0.33 8.31 -27.65
CA LYS A 122 -0.30 9.69 -28.09
C LYS A 122 0.81 10.46 -27.34
N PRO A 123 1.72 11.14 -28.04
CA PRO A 123 2.68 12.03 -27.40
C PRO A 123 1.94 13.10 -26.59
N PRO A 124 2.43 13.48 -25.40
CA PRO A 124 1.82 14.55 -24.63
C PRO A 124 1.94 15.88 -25.39
N GLU A 125 1.01 16.80 -25.12
CA GLU A 125 1.07 18.15 -25.67
C GLU A 125 2.42 18.82 -25.36
N GLY A 126 3.02 19.46 -26.37
CA GLY A 126 4.32 20.13 -26.21
C GLY A 126 5.54 19.21 -26.31
N SER A 127 5.38 17.93 -26.64
CA SER A 127 6.50 17.00 -26.88
C SER A 127 7.32 17.28 -28.15
N GLY A 128 6.84 18.13 -29.05
CA GLY A 128 7.53 18.45 -30.31
C GLY A 128 7.51 17.33 -31.36
N VAL A 129 6.75 16.25 -31.12
CA VAL A 129 6.60 15.15 -32.09
C VAL A 129 5.77 15.61 -33.29
N ALA A 130 6.26 15.33 -34.49
CA ALA A 130 5.60 15.72 -35.74
C ALA A 130 4.20 15.11 -35.88
N PRO A 131 3.24 15.81 -36.52
CA PRO A 131 1.91 15.27 -36.82
C PRO A 131 1.97 13.91 -37.53
N GLY A 132 1.09 12.98 -37.15
CA GLY A 132 1.05 11.63 -37.72
C GLY A 132 2.08 10.65 -37.14
N LYS A 133 2.93 11.09 -36.21
CA LYS A 133 3.81 10.22 -35.42
C LYS A 133 3.28 9.99 -34.00
N VAL A 134 3.58 8.81 -33.47
CA VAL A 134 3.15 8.34 -32.15
C VAL A 134 4.30 7.66 -31.43
N TYR A 135 4.16 7.46 -30.12
CA TYR A 135 5.10 6.68 -29.34
C TYR A 135 4.72 5.21 -29.37
N LYS A 136 5.60 4.35 -29.87
CA LYS A 136 5.54 2.91 -29.61
C LYS A 136 6.25 2.67 -28.28
N VAL A 137 5.49 2.39 -27.23
CA VAL A 137 6.02 2.25 -25.87
C VAL A 137 6.73 0.90 -25.76
N VAL A 138 8.00 0.93 -25.36
CA VAL A 138 8.89 -0.23 -25.25
C VAL A 138 9.06 -0.66 -23.79
N LYS A 139 9.02 0.29 -22.85
CA LYS A 139 9.22 0.02 -21.42
C LYS A 139 7.97 0.21 -20.59
N GLY A 140 7.92 -0.41 -19.42
CA GLY A 140 6.82 -0.23 -18.47
C GLY A 140 6.65 1.24 -18.12
N LEU A 141 5.43 1.76 -18.28
CA LEU A 141 5.08 3.16 -18.02
C LEU A 141 3.95 3.25 -17.00
N TYR A 142 3.98 4.28 -16.15
CA TYR A 142 2.90 4.51 -15.19
C TYR A 142 1.55 4.62 -15.90
N GLY A 143 0.54 3.99 -15.32
CA GLY A 143 -0.84 4.03 -15.80
C GLY A 143 -1.19 2.99 -16.86
N LEU A 144 -0.21 2.29 -17.45
CA LEU A 144 -0.48 1.08 -18.23
C LEU A 144 -0.84 -0.08 -17.30
N LYS A 145 -1.77 -0.93 -17.74
CA LYS A 145 -2.30 -2.04 -16.94
C LYS A 145 -1.28 -3.15 -16.66
N GLN A 146 -0.34 -3.40 -17.57
CA GLN A 146 0.65 -4.49 -17.45
C GLN A 146 1.99 -4.08 -16.80
N SER A 147 2.27 -2.78 -16.62
CA SER A 147 3.58 -2.31 -16.15
C SER A 147 4.00 -2.89 -14.80
N GLY A 148 3.05 -3.05 -13.88
CA GLY A 148 3.33 -3.65 -12.57
C GLY A 148 3.73 -5.12 -12.66
N ARG A 149 3.15 -5.87 -13.60
CA ARG A 149 3.49 -7.28 -13.85
C ARG A 149 4.85 -7.42 -14.49
N GLU A 150 5.13 -6.66 -15.55
CA GLU A 150 6.41 -6.73 -16.24
C GLU A 150 7.57 -6.31 -15.33
N TRP A 151 7.34 -5.33 -14.45
CA TRP A 151 8.31 -4.99 -13.40
C TRP A 151 8.54 -6.14 -12.42
N ASN A 152 7.48 -6.73 -11.88
CA ASN A 152 7.61 -7.85 -10.96
C ASN A 152 8.36 -9.04 -11.61
N GLN A 153 8.09 -9.33 -12.88
CA GLN A 153 8.78 -10.40 -13.61
C GLN A 153 10.25 -10.10 -13.90
N GLU A 154 10.62 -8.85 -14.19
CA GLU A 154 12.04 -8.46 -14.28
C GLU A 154 12.74 -8.59 -12.93
N PHE A 155 12.04 -8.24 -11.85
CA PHE A 155 12.58 -8.35 -10.50
C PHE A 155 12.78 -9.79 -10.07
N ASP A 156 11.76 -10.63 -10.21
CA ASP A 156 11.79 -12.06 -9.89
C ASP A 156 12.94 -12.75 -10.62
N ARG A 157 13.03 -12.57 -11.94
CA ARG A 157 14.13 -13.13 -12.75
C ARG A 157 15.50 -12.68 -12.26
N SER A 158 15.62 -11.41 -11.86
CA SER A 158 16.88 -10.87 -11.36
C SER A 158 17.25 -11.44 -9.99
N LEU A 159 16.31 -11.50 -9.04
CA LEU A 159 16.56 -12.09 -7.72
C LEU A 159 16.87 -13.58 -7.79
N ARG A 160 16.16 -14.35 -8.64
CA ARG A 160 16.46 -15.76 -8.87
C ARG A 160 17.88 -15.98 -9.40
N ARG A 161 18.35 -15.14 -10.33
CA ARG A 161 19.74 -15.17 -10.81
C ARG A 161 20.75 -14.82 -9.71
N MET A 162 20.35 -14.00 -8.73
CA MET A 162 21.16 -13.73 -7.53
C MET A 162 21.10 -14.88 -6.50
N GLY A 163 20.36 -15.96 -6.76
CA GLY A 163 20.25 -17.13 -5.90
C GLY A 163 19.18 -17.02 -4.81
N PHE A 164 18.22 -16.10 -4.95
CA PHE A 164 17.06 -16.03 -4.07
C PHE A 164 15.95 -16.96 -4.52
N PHE A 165 15.22 -17.49 -3.54
CA PHE A 165 14.02 -18.31 -3.72
C PHE A 165 12.79 -17.50 -3.32
N GLN A 166 11.79 -17.46 -4.18
CA GLN A 166 10.51 -16.82 -3.90
C GLN A 166 9.70 -17.68 -2.93
N VAL A 167 9.07 -17.05 -1.94
CA VAL A 167 8.15 -17.71 -1.02
C VAL A 167 6.82 -17.99 -1.73
N GLU A 168 6.35 -19.24 -1.71
CA GLU A 168 5.18 -19.68 -2.48
C GLU A 168 3.88 -18.98 -2.05
N CYS A 169 3.64 -18.86 -0.75
CA CYS A 169 2.44 -18.20 -0.21
C CYS A 169 2.48 -16.67 -0.34
N ALA A 170 3.64 -16.09 -0.64
CA ALA A 170 3.85 -14.65 -0.76
C ALA A 170 4.88 -14.34 -1.88
N PRO A 171 4.47 -14.32 -3.16
CA PRO A 171 5.35 -14.17 -4.34
C PRO A 171 5.92 -12.75 -4.55
N CYS A 172 6.15 -12.06 -3.46
CA CYS A 172 6.77 -10.74 -3.31
C CYS A 172 7.84 -10.77 -2.19
N ILE A 173 8.02 -11.93 -1.54
CA ILE A 173 9.01 -12.18 -0.50
C ILE A 173 9.98 -13.23 -1.03
N TYR A 174 11.27 -12.99 -0.81
CA TYR A 174 12.36 -13.82 -1.31
C TYR A 174 13.33 -14.12 -0.19
N THR A 175 13.84 -15.34 -0.14
CA THR A 175 14.80 -15.79 0.87
C THR A 175 16.03 -16.36 0.21
N LYS A 176 17.21 -16.16 0.82
CA LYS A 176 18.47 -16.76 0.41
C LYS A 176 19.31 -17.10 1.63
N GLY A 177 20.09 -18.18 1.56
CA GLY A 177 21.01 -18.57 2.63
C GLY A 177 20.31 -19.19 3.84
N GLN A 178 21.07 -19.42 4.91
CA GLN A 178 20.62 -20.00 6.17
C GLN A 178 21.42 -19.41 7.34
N GLY A 179 20.88 -19.47 8.56
CA GLY A 179 21.55 -18.96 9.76
C GLY A 179 21.98 -17.50 9.61
N GLU A 180 23.19 -17.17 10.02
CA GLU A 180 23.76 -15.80 9.99
C GLU A 180 23.98 -15.22 8.57
N ASP A 181 23.93 -16.07 7.54
CA ASP A 181 24.07 -15.68 6.13
C ASP A 181 22.72 -15.52 5.43
N MET A 182 21.61 -15.71 6.14
CA MET A 182 20.29 -15.60 5.55
C MET A 182 19.95 -14.14 5.19
N ALA A 183 19.19 -13.96 4.12
CA ALA A 183 18.62 -12.69 3.71
C ALA A 183 17.17 -12.88 3.28
N ILE A 184 16.32 -11.94 3.68
CA ILE A 184 14.93 -11.81 3.24
C ILE A 184 14.81 -10.50 2.47
N VAL A 185 14.23 -10.55 1.27
CA VAL A 185 13.90 -9.39 0.46
C VAL A 185 12.40 -9.32 0.28
N VAL A 186 11.79 -8.20 0.67
CA VAL A 186 10.35 -7.93 0.50
C VAL A 186 10.18 -6.84 -0.53
N ILE A 187 9.38 -7.10 -1.55
CA ILE A 187 9.12 -6.16 -2.65
C ILE A 187 7.70 -5.61 -2.53
N TYR A 188 7.58 -4.29 -2.57
CA TYR A 188 6.35 -3.57 -2.74
C TYR A 188 6.53 -2.55 -3.86
N VAL A 189 6.36 -2.99 -5.11
CA VAL A 189 6.55 -2.15 -6.31
C VAL A 189 7.95 -1.51 -6.34
N ASP A 190 8.07 -0.21 -6.05
CA ASP A 190 9.31 0.57 -5.99
C ASP A 190 10.01 0.48 -4.63
N ASP A 191 9.26 0.27 -3.55
CA ASP A 191 9.77 0.11 -2.19
C ASP A 191 10.25 -1.33 -1.96
N THR A 192 11.43 -1.49 -1.38
CA THR A 192 11.99 -2.82 -1.04
C THR A 192 12.57 -2.82 0.37
N LEU A 193 12.29 -3.87 1.14
CA LEU A 193 12.98 -4.15 2.40
C LEU A 193 14.02 -5.24 2.21
N VAL A 194 15.18 -5.06 2.83
CA VAL A 194 16.23 -6.08 2.96
C VAL A 194 16.46 -6.34 4.43
N ILE A 195 16.26 -7.59 4.83
CA ILE A 195 16.34 -8.05 6.22
C ILE A 195 17.38 -9.16 6.31
N ALA A 196 18.30 -9.08 7.25
CA ALA A 196 19.28 -10.14 7.50
C ALA A 196 19.82 -10.06 8.93
N PRO A 197 20.36 -11.17 9.50
CA PRO A 197 20.98 -11.14 10.81
C PRO A 197 22.14 -10.15 10.92
N ARG A 198 22.91 -9.98 9.84
CA ARG A 198 24.12 -9.16 9.80
C ARG A 198 24.01 -8.03 8.78
N LEU A 199 24.49 -6.84 9.18
CA LEU A 199 24.55 -5.67 8.31
C LEU A 199 25.36 -5.94 7.04
N GLU A 200 26.44 -6.72 7.14
CA GLU A 200 27.26 -7.10 5.99
C GLU A 200 26.43 -7.78 4.88
N THR A 201 25.53 -8.69 5.27
CA THR A 201 24.62 -9.38 4.35
C THR A 201 23.66 -8.40 3.69
N VAL A 202 23.08 -7.47 4.47
CA VAL A 202 22.21 -6.41 3.95
C VAL A 202 22.95 -5.55 2.91
N LEU A 203 24.16 -5.10 3.22
CA LEU A 203 24.97 -4.27 2.32
C LEU A 203 25.36 -5.02 1.04
N LYS A 204 25.67 -6.32 1.13
CA LYS A 204 25.95 -7.19 -0.03
C LYS A 204 24.73 -7.27 -0.95
N VAL A 205 23.55 -7.54 -0.41
CA VAL A 205 22.30 -7.63 -1.19
C VAL A 205 21.97 -6.29 -1.85
N LYS A 206 22.07 -5.19 -1.10
CA LYS A 206 21.87 -3.83 -1.63
C LYS A 206 22.83 -3.53 -2.78
N LYS A 207 24.11 -3.88 -2.65
CA LYS A 207 25.09 -3.71 -3.73
C LYS A 207 24.70 -4.51 -4.98
N GLN A 208 24.23 -5.74 -4.84
CA GLN A 208 23.78 -6.57 -5.97
C GLN A 208 22.55 -5.98 -6.68
N ILE A 209 21.57 -5.48 -5.91
CA ILE A 209 20.39 -4.79 -6.44
C ILE A 209 20.81 -3.49 -7.15
N GLY A 210 21.68 -2.69 -6.53
CA GLY A 210 22.18 -1.42 -7.06
C GLY A 210 23.06 -1.55 -8.32
N GLN A 211 23.63 -2.73 -8.58
CA GLN A 211 24.32 -3.01 -9.84
C GLN A 211 23.35 -3.18 -11.01
N ARG A 212 22.10 -3.55 -10.73
CA ARG A 212 21.07 -3.82 -11.73
C ARG A 212 20.21 -2.60 -12.00
N TRP A 213 19.87 -1.85 -10.96
CA TRP A 213 18.97 -0.71 -11.03
C TRP A 213 19.47 0.47 -10.21
N LYS A 214 19.15 1.67 -10.68
CA LYS A 214 19.34 2.89 -9.90
C LYS A 214 18.38 2.89 -8.71
N MET A 215 18.91 3.12 -7.52
CA MET A 215 18.14 3.13 -6.27
C MET A 215 18.58 4.26 -5.34
N GLU A 216 17.66 4.69 -4.48
CA GLU A 216 17.91 5.57 -3.34
C GLU A 216 17.98 4.70 -2.08
N ASP A 217 19.12 4.76 -1.39
CA ASP A 217 19.37 3.99 -0.19
C ASP A 217 18.95 4.80 1.04
N SER A 218 17.90 4.34 1.74
CA SER A 218 17.38 5.01 2.93
C SER A 218 18.03 4.54 4.23
N GLY A 219 19.04 3.66 4.17
CA GLY A 219 19.69 3.13 5.37
C GLY A 219 18.78 2.18 6.17
N GLU A 220 18.91 2.22 7.49
CA GLU A 220 18.01 1.49 8.40
C GLU A 220 16.58 2.03 8.24
N VAL A 221 15.59 1.12 8.24
CA VAL A 221 14.22 1.52 7.94
C VAL A 221 13.67 2.50 8.99
N SER A 222 13.26 3.68 8.53
CA SER A 222 12.53 4.67 9.34
C SER A 222 11.10 4.86 8.86
N HIS A 223 10.83 4.59 7.58
CA HIS A 223 9.52 4.67 6.95
C HIS A 223 9.40 3.57 5.90
N PHE A 224 8.23 2.96 5.79
CA PHE A 224 7.89 2.03 4.72
C PHE A 224 6.39 2.12 4.41
N LEU A 225 6.01 2.36 3.15
CA LEU A 225 4.61 2.52 2.74
C LEU A 225 3.84 3.62 3.50
N GLY A 226 4.53 4.67 3.97
CA GLY A 226 3.93 5.71 4.80
C GLY A 226 3.65 5.31 6.25
N ILE A 227 4.15 4.15 6.69
CA ILE A 227 4.21 3.73 8.09
C ILE A 227 5.57 4.18 8.64
N LYS A 228 5.56 4.93 9.74
CA LYS A 228 6.76 5.30 10.49
C LYS A 228 7.19 4.11 11.34
N ILE A 229 8.47 3.79 11.30
CA ILE A 229 9.11 2.71 12.04
C ILE A 229 10.19 3.33 12.91
N SER A 230 10.13 3.07 14.21
CA SER A 230 11.13 3.51 15.19
C SER A 230 11.60 2.32 15.97
N ARG A 231 12.91 2.15 16.12
CA ARG A 231 13.51 1.00 16.77
C ARG A 231 14.39 1.42 17.92
N ASP A 232 14.26 0.71 19.05
CA ASP A 232 15.17 0.79 20.17
C ASP A 232 15.86 -0.57 20.33
N ARG A 233 17.17 -0.60 20.05
CA ARG A 233 17.98 -1.83 20.15
C ARG A 233 18.26 -2.23 21.59
N VAL A 234 18.32 -1.27 22.53
CA VAL A 234 18.60 -1.52 23.94
C VAL A 234 17.37 -2.13 24.60
N MET A 235 16.20 -1.53 24.40
CA MET A 235 14.93 -2.08 24.88
C MET A 235 14.44 -3.27 24.03
N ARG A 236 15.10 -3.57 22.91
CA ARG A 236 14.69 -4.58 21.93
C ARG A 236 13.24 -4.41 21.47
N THR A 237 12.88 -3.18 21.14
CA THR A 237 11.53 -2.83 20.69
C THR A 237 11.53 -2.18 19.32
N MET A 238 10.41 -2.29 18.62
CA MET A 238 10.13 -1.55 17.40
C MET A 238 8.69 -1.06 17.43
N THR A 239 8.50 0.24 17.27
CA THR A 239 7.18 0.86 17.21
C THR A 239 6.85 1.20 15.76
N ILE A 240 5.68 0.75 15.29
CA ILE A 240 5.13 1.12 13.99
C ILE A 240 3.88 1.99 14.17
N GLY A 241 3.79 3.08 13.42
CA GLY A 241 2.70 4.05 13.55
C GLY A 241 2.49 4.92 12.31
N GLN A 242 1.41 5.70 12.31
CA GLN A 242 0.99 6.49 11.14
C GLN A 242 0.65 7.95 11.49
N SER A 243 1.23 8.51 12.56
CA SER A 243 0.91 9.85 13.06
C SER A 243 0.93 10.92 11.96
N GLY A 244 1.98 10.97 11.13
CA GLY A 244 2.08 11.94 10.04
C GLY A 244 1.02 11.77 8.93
N TYR A 245 0.58 10.54 8.65
CA TYR A 245 -0.54 10.32 7.72
C TYR A 245 -1.87 10.71 8.36
N ILE A 246 -2.06 10.37 9.64
CA ILE A 246 -3.25 10.74 10.41
C ILE A 246 -3.38 12.26 10.45
N ASP A 247 -2.32 13.00 10.76
CA ASP A 247 -2.31 14.47 10.76
C ASP A 247 -2.78 15.07 9.42
N GLN A 248 -2.34 14.51 8.29
CA GLN A 248 -2.78 14.93 6.96
C GLN A 248 -4.27 14.63 6.69
N VAL A 249 -4.79 13.52 7.24
CA VAL A 249 -6.21 13.18 7.14
C VAL A 249 -7.04 14.14 7.98
N LEU A 250 -6.63 14.36 9.24
CA LEU A 250 -7.32 15.25 10.17
C LEU A 250 -7.35 16.69 9.65
N ALA A 251 -6.21 17.24 9.22
CA ALA A 251 -6.12 18.60 8.71
C ALA A 251 -7.03 18.89 7.51
N LYS A 252 -7.43 17.85 6.77
CA LYS A 252 -8.27 17.99 5.57
C LYS A 252 -9.75 17.66 5.80
N HIS A 253 -10.05 16.75 6.71
CA HIS A 253 -11.38 16.12 6.79
C HIS A 253 -12.02 16.21 8.17
N LEU A 254 -11.28 16.58 9.22
CA LEU A 254 -11.86 16.78 10.53
C LEU A 254 -12.54 18.15 10.57
N ASP A 255 -13.84 18.18 10.84
CA ASP A 255 -14.60 19.44 10.92
C ASP A 255 -14.22 20.24 12.18
N LYS A 256 -14.63 19.74 13.35
CA LYS A 256 -14.24 20.28 14.66
C LYS A 256 -14.43 19.20 15.71
N CYS A 257 -13.36 18.83 16.41
CA CYS A 257 -13.50 17.94 17.55
C CYS A 257 -13.92 18.73 18.79
N THR A 258 -15.17 18.56 19.21
CA THR A 258 -15.72 19.27 20.39
C THR A 258 -15.42 18.55 21.69
N LYS A 259 -15.18 17.23 21.66
CA LYS A 259 -14.86 16.39 22.82
C LYS A 259 -13.84 15.32 22.44
N PRO A 260 -12.66 15.27 23.10
CA PRO A 260 -11.74 14.14 22.98
C PRO A 260 -12.43 12.82 23.31
N THR A 261 -12.05 11.76 22.63
CA THR A 261 -12.62 10.42 22.85
C THR A 261 -11.55 9.35 22.71
N MET A 262 -11.63 8.34 23.58
CA MET A 262 -10.77 7.16 23.56
C MET A 262 -11.51 5.92 23.04
N VAL A 263 -12.75 6.09 22.58
CA VAL A 263 -13.59 5.00 22.07
C VAL A 263 -13.90 5.26 20.60
N PRO A 264 -13.55 4.32 19.68
CA PRO A 264 -13.68 4.55 18.25
C PRO A 264 -15.13 4.55 17.76
N MET A 265 -16.06 3.91 18.46
CA MET A 265 -17.48 3.86 18.10
C MET A 265 -18.34 3.73 19.36
N GLN A 266 -19.34 4.60 19.51
CA GLN A 266 -20.28 4.56 20.64
C GLN A 266 -21.44 3.59 20.41
N SER A 267 -21.96 3.58 19.19
CA SER A 267 -23.05 2.71 18.75
C SER A 267 -22.99 2.53 17.23
N ILE A 268 -23.65 1.49 16.72
CA ILE A 268 -23.81 1.30 15.28
C ILE A 268 -24.84 2.32 14.78
N PRO A 269 -24.52 3.16 13.79
CA PRO A 269 -25.47 4.12 13.22
C PRO A 269 -26.63 3.42 12.50
N GLU A 270 -27.87 3.82 12.79
CA GLU A 270 -29.08 3.22 12.21
C GLU A 270 -29.37 3.68 10.78
N GLY A 271 -28.86 4.86 10.40
CA GLY A 271 -28.95 5.35 9.04
C GLY A 271 -30.28 6.02 8.66
N THR A 272 -30.94 6.71 9.59
CA THR A 272 -32.29 7.25 9.38
C THR A 272 -32.34 8.59 8.65
N LEU A 273 -31.27 9.39 8.74
CA LEU A 273 -31.22 10.74 8.20
C LEU A 273 -30.47 10.83 6.86
N VAL A 274 -31.03 11.54 5.90
CA VAL A 274 -30.42 11.72 4.58
C VAL A 274 -29.18 12.63 4.69
N ALA A 275 -28.03 12.14 4.23
CA ALA A 275 -26.81 12.95 4.15
C ALA A 275 -26.92 14.03 3.08
N SER A 276 -26.27 15.18 3.31
CA SER A 276 -26.15 16.23 2.29
C SER A 276 -25.28 15.76 1.10
N ALA A 277 -25.45 16.39 -0.07
CA ALA A 277 -24.65 16.05 -1.26
C ALA A 277 -23.13 16.18 -1.04
N ALA A 278 -22.70 17.12 -0.19
CA ALA A 278 -21.30 17.26 0.20
C ALA A 278 -20.82 16.07 1.04
N GLN A 279 -21.60 15.67 2.05
CA GLN A 279 -21.30 14.52 2.92
C GLN A 279 -21.25 13.22 2.13
N GLN A 280 -22.19 13.00 1.20
CA GLN A 280 -22.20 11.81 0.34
C GLN A 280 -20.94 11.68 -0.52
N LYS A 281 -20.38 12.81 -0.97
CA LYS A 281 -19.15 12.85 -1.77
C LYS A 281 -17.89 12.66 -0.91
N GLU A 282 -17.87 13.24 0.28
CA GLU A 282 -16.71 13.21 1.17
C GLU A 282 -16.59 11.91 1.96
N TYR A 283 -17.71 11.32 2.36
CA TYR A 283 -17.74 10.12 3.21
C TYR A 283 -16.90 8.95 2.66
N PRO A 284 -17.02 8.53 1.38
CA PRO A 284 -16.20 7.43 0.85
C PRO A 284 -14.70 7.74 0.87
N VAL A 285 -14.33 9.03 0.76
CA VAL A 285 -12.93 9.49 0.83
C VAL A 285 -12.41 9.32 2.25
N ILE A 286 -13.18 9.74 3.26
CA ILE A 286 -12.82 9.57 4.68
C ILE A 286 -12.71 8.09 5.02
N VAL A 287 -13.73 7.28 4.70
CA VAL A 287 -13.72 5.85 5.04
C VAL A 287 -12.59 5.12 4.31
N GLY A 288 -12.28 5.46 3.06
CA GLY A 288 -11.11 4.91 2.35
C GLY A 288 -9.78 5.23 3.05
N LYS A 289 -9.63 6.45 3.58
CA LYS A 289 -8.44 6.84 4.37
C LYS A 289 -8.39 6.11 5.71
N LEU A 290 -9.53 5.93 6.38
CA LEU A 290 -9.63 5.19 7.63
C LEU A 290 -9.35 3.69 7.45
N LEU A 291 -9.77 3.09 6.33
CA LEU A 291 -9.44 1.71 5.99
C LEU A 291 -7.94 1.49 5.90
N TRP A 292 -7.20 2.46 5.34
CA TRP A 292 -5.74 2.39 5.32
C TRP A 292 -5.15 2.37 6.74
N VAL A 293 -5.63 3.26 7.62
CA VAL A 293 -5.16 3.32 9.02
C VAL A 293 -5.49 2.02 9.77
N ALA A 294 -6.72 1.55 9.64
CA ALA A 294 -7.22 0.36 10.31
C ALA A 294 -6.49 -0.92 9.90
N ASN A 295 -6.09 -1.06 8.63
CA ASN A 295 -5.39 -2.26 8.13
C ASN A 295 -3.87 -2.21 8.33
N SER A 296 -3.30 -1.02 8.53
CA SER A 296 -1.86 -0.81 8.62
C SER A 296 -1.35 -0.87 10.05
N THR A 297 -1.86 -0.02 10.94
CA THR A 297 -1.33 0.11 12.30
C THR A 297 -2.38 0.24 13.40
N TRP A 298 -3.68 0.29 13.07
CA TRP A 298 -4.74 0.55 14.07
C TRP A 298 -5.79 -0.56 14.14
N PRO A 299 -5.48 -1.71 14.76
CA PRO A 299 -6.40 -2.84 14.85
C PRO A 299 -7.76 -2.48 15.45
N ASP A 300 -7.79 -1.60 16.46
CA ASP A 300 -8.99 -1.16 17.18
C ASP A 300 -10.05 -0.53 16.26
N LEU A 301 -9.65 0.00 15.10
CA LEU A 301 -10.56 0.58 14.12
C LEU A 301 -11.24 -0.44 13.22
N SER A 302 -10.81 -1.71 13.23
CA SER A 302 -11.23 -2.71 12.24
C SER A 302 -12.74 -2.91 12.19
N LEU A 303 -13.39 -3.04 13.36
CA LEU A 303 -14.83 -3.19 13.45
C LEU A 303 -15.53 -1.90 12.99
N THR A 304 -15.17 -0.76 13.59
CA THR A 304 -15.81 0.53 13.32
C THR A 304 -15.75 0.92 11.85
N VAL A 305 -14.56 0.84 11.26
CA VAL A 305 -14.36 1.18 9.84
C VAL A 305 -15.02 0.13 8.95
N GLY A 306 -15.06 -1.14 9.36
CA GLY A 306 -15.82 -2.19 8.70
C GLY A 306 -17.33 -1.89 8.65
N VAL A 307 -17.91 -1.39 9.75
CA VAL A 307 -19.31 -0.93 9.80
C VAL A 307 -19.53 0.24 8.84
N LEU A 308 -18.68 1.28 8.92
CA LEU A 308 -18.79 2.45 8.03
C LEU A 308 -18.64 2.07 6.54
N ALA A 309 -17.73 1.16 6.21
CA ALA A 309 -17.50 0.75 4.83
C ALA A 309 -18.74 0.13 4.15
N ARG A 310 -19.68 -0.42 4.92
CA ARG A 310 -20.95 -0.98 4.39
C ARG A 310 -21.83 0.08 3.73
N HIS A 311 -21.66 1.35 4.11
CA HIS A 311 -22.50 2.47 3.68
C HIS A 311 -21.80 3.41 2.69
N MET A 312 -20.70 2.98 2.05
CA MET A 312 -19.96 3.83 1.09
C MET A 312 -20.80 4.27 -0.13
N ARG A 313 -21.79 3.48 -0.54
CA ARG A 313 -22.62 3.79 -1.72
C ARG A 313 -23.68 4.84 -1.42
N GLU A 314 -24.29 4.75 -0.24
CA GLU A 314 -25.41 5.58 0.17
C GLU A 314 -25.30 5.87 1.68
N PRO A 315 -24.40 6.80 2.07
CA PRO A 315 -24.23 7.14 3.47
C PRO A 315 -25.36 8.05 3.96
N SER A 316 -25.63 7.92 5.26
CA SER A 316 -26.59 8.76 5.98
C SER A 316 -25.84 9.87 6.72
N GLN A 317 -26.56 10.84 7.28
CA GLN A 317 -25.94 11.89 8.09
C GLN A 317 -25.27 11.30 9.35
N GLU A 318 -25.88 10.30 9.97
CA GLU A 318 -25.32 9.60 11.14
C GLU A 318 -24.06 8.81 10.79
N HIS A 319 -24.03 8.19 9.61
CA HIS A 319 -22.81 7.55 9.10
C HIS A 319 -21.67 8.56 8.98
N TYR A 320 -21.93 9.73 8.41
CA TYR A 320 -20.93 10.80 8.31
C TYR A 320 -20.47 11.29 9.69
N GLN A 321 -21.39 11.50 10.63
CA GLN A 321 -21.06 11.88 12.01
C GLN A 321 -20.22 10.81 12.72
N ALA A 322 -20.52 9.53 12.51
CA ALA A 322 -19.72 8.42 13.04
C ALA A 322 -18.30 8.41 12.43
N ALA A 323 -18.14 8.74 11.14
CA ALA A 323 -16.82 8.91 10.55
C ALA A 323 -16.04 10.09 11.16
N GLN A 324 -16.71 11.23 11.40
CA GLN A 324 -16.12 12.38 12.12
C GLN A 324 -15.72 12.00 13.56
N TRP A 325 -16.52 11.17 14.24
CA TRP A 325 -16.19 10.65 15.56
C TRP A 325 -14.90 9.82 15.55
N VAL A 326 -14.70 8.98 14.53
CA VAL A 326 -13.44 8.23 14.37
C VAL A 326 -12.26 9.16 14.14
N LEU A 327 -12.44 10.26 13.40
CA LEU A 327 -11.39 11.28 13.24
C LEU A 327 -11.05 11.96 14.58
N CYS A 328 -12.05 12.29 15.40
CA CYS A 328 -11.86 12.77 16.78
C CYS A 328 -11.08 11.78 17.66
N TYR A 329 -11.41 10.49 17.56
CA TYR A 329 -10.69 9.41 18.25
C TYR A 329 -9.22 9.37 17.82
N LEU A 330 -8.96 9.43 16.51
CA LEU A 330 -7.60 9.46 15.97
C LEU A 330 -6.85 10.72 16.40
N GLU A 331 -7.48 11.89 16.45
CA GLU A 331 -6.85 13.11 16.97
C GLU A 331 -6.36 12.93 18.42
N SER A 332 -7.16 12.25 19.24
CA SER A 332 -6.85 11.97 20.64
C SER A 332 -5.77 10.90 20.82
N THR A 333 -5.59 10.02 19.83
CA THR A 333 -4.76 8.80 19.96
C THR A 333 -3.61 8.70 18.98
N LYS A 334 -3.42 9.64 18.05
CA LYS A 334 -2.46 9.59 16.93
C LYS A 334 -0.99 9.30 17.29
N GLN A 335 -0.60 9.49 18.55
CA GLN A 335 0.76 9.18 19.03
C GLN A 335 0.94 7.74 19.47
N VAL A 336 -0.15 6.97 19.59
CA VAL A 336 -0.09 5.53 19.87
C VAL A 336 0.44 4.80 18.62
N GLY A 337 1.16 3.70 18.85
CA GLY A 337 1.65 2.83 17.78
C GLY A 337 1.70 1.38 18.26
N LEU A 338 1.78 0.45 17.31
CA LEU A 338 1.99 -0.96 17.63
C LEU A 338 3.44 -1.15 18.03
N VAL A 339 3.66 -1.62 19.26
CA VAL A 339 5.00 -1.84 19.81
C VAL A 339 5.32 -3.32 19.78
N TYR A 340 6.28 -3.69 18.96
CA TYR A 340 6.88 -5.01 18.93
C TYR A 340 8.01 -5.12 19.93
N ARG A 341 8.08 -6.25 20.62
CA ARG A 341 9.08 -6.53 21.65
C ARG A 341 9.64 -7.91 21.43
N ALA A 342 10.94 -8.07 21.66
CA ALA A 342 11.52 -9.40 21.78
C ALA A 342 10.93 -10.07 23.03
N SER A 343 10.46 -11.29 22.88
CA SER A 343 9.81 -12.07 23.93
C SER A 343 10.62 -13.33 24.23
N GLU A 344 10.53 -13.84 25.45
CA GLU A 344 11.03 -15.17 25.79
C GLU A 344 10.04 -16.28 25.37
N SER A 345 8.86 -15.91 24.86
CA SER A 345 7.87 -16.87 24.37
C SER A 345 8.47 -17.79 23.31
N GLN A 346 8.31 -19.09 23.51
CA GLN A 346 8.73 -20.10 22.54
C GLN A 346 7.68 -20.36 21.46
N GLU A 347 6.48 -19.80 21.57
CA GLU A 347 5.41 -19.98 20.58
C GLU A 347 5.63 -19.02 19.39
N PRO A 348 6.02 -19.53 18.21
CA PRO A 348 6.37 -18.67 17.08
C PRO A 348 5.14 -18.01 16.45
N LEU A 349 3.97 -18.65 16.54
CA LEU A 349 2.71 -18.18 15.97
C LEU A 349 1.53 -18.62 16.83
N VAL A 350 0.69 -17.66 17.23
CA VAL A 350 -0.57 -17.88 17.95
C VAL A 350 -1.67 -17.13 17.24
N ALA A 351 -2.81 -17.77 17.02
CA ALA A 351 -3.99 -17.13 16.45
C ALA A 351 -5.18 -17.27 17.40
N HIS A 352 -5.92 -16.19 17.58
CA HIS A 352 -7.18 -16.18 18.31
C HIS A 352 -8.31 -15.78 17.36
N SER A 353 -9.48 -16.36 17.57
CA SER A 353 -10.70 -16.06 16.84
C SER A 353 -11.88 -15.99 17.80
N ASP A 354 -12.87 -15.17 17.45
CA ASP A 354 -14.12 -15.03 18.20
C ASP A 354 -15.25 -14.64 17.24
N ALA A 355 -16.50 -14.93 17.57
CA ALA A 355 -17.65 -14.58 16.75
C ALA A 355 -18.79 -13.94 17.55
N ASN A 356 -19.29 -12.81 17.08
CA ASN A 356 -20.53 -12.24 17.58
C ASN A 356 -21.72 -12.72 16.74
N TRP A 357 -22.59 -13.54 17.33
CA TRP A 357 -23.70 -14.19 16.62
C TRP A 357 -24.92 -13.28 16.48
N ALA A 358 -25.36 -13.06 15.24
CA ALA A 358 -26.65 -12.44 14.88
C ALA A 358 -26.98 -11.10 15.57
N SER A 359 -25.95 -10.36 16.00
CA SER A 359 -26.08 -9.18 16.87
C SER A 359 -26.51 -7.90 16.16
N ASP A 360 -26.30 -7.83 14.85
CA ASP A 360 -26.48 -6.62 14.06
C ASP A 360 -27.63 -6.81 13.05
N ALA A 361 -28.75 -6.13 13.32
CA ALA A 361 -29.94 -6.19 12.48
C ALA A 361 -29.73 -5.53 11.10
N THR A 362 -28.77 -4.60 10.98
CA THR A 362 -28.50 -3.88 9.72
C THR A 362 -27.88 -4.79 8.65
N ILE A 363 -27.27 -5.91 9.06
CA ILE A 363 -26.62 -6.89 8.19
C ILE A 363 -27.39 -8.20 8.07
N GLN A 364 -28.73 -8.14 8.09
CA GLN A 364 -29.61 -9.32 8.00
C GLN A 364 -29.29 -10.37 9.08
N ARG A 365 -28.86 -9.91 10.26
CA ARG A 365 -28.43 -10.77 11.38
C ARG A 365 -27.32 -11.77 11.02
N ARG A 366 -26.46 -11.42 10.06
CA ARG A 366 -25.22 -12.17 9.84
C ARG A 366 -24.27 -11.93 11.01
N SER A 367 -23.56 -12.97 11.42
CA SER A 367 -22.58 -12.89 12.49
C SER A 367 -21.34 -12.08 12.05
N THR A 368 -20.59 -11.57 13.01
CA THR A 368 -19.32 -10.89 12.78
C THR A 368 -18.19 -11.70 13.38
N SER A 369 -17.21 -12.09 12.57
CA SER A 369 -15.99 -12.78 13.02
C SER A 369 -14.88 -11.77 13.30
N GLY A 370 -14.18 -12.00 14.42
CA GLY A 370 -12.93 -11.34 14.77
C GLY A 370 -11.78 -12.35 14.76
N SER A 371 -10.60 -11.92 14.35
CA SER A 371 -9.38 -12.71 14.48
C SER A 371 -8.16 -11.82 14.71
N VAL A 372 -7.18 -12.37 15.43
CA VAL A 372 -5.85 -11.78 15.60
C VAL A 372 -4.79 -12.86 15.49
N ALA A 373 -3.65 -12.52 14.88
CA ALA A 373 -2.48 -13.39 14.81
C ALA A 373 -1.27 -12.69 15.43
N LEU A 374 -0.55 -13.44 16.25
CA LEU A 374 0.59 -13.01 17.04
C LEU A 374 1.83 -13.80 16.62
N VAL A 375 2.94 -13.12 16.34
CA VAL A 375 4.26 -13.75 16.10
C VAL A 375 5.18 -13.38 17.25
N TYR A 376 5.63 -14.39 18.01
CA TYR A 376 6.35 -14.19 19.27
C TYR A 376 5.64 -13.20 20.24
N GLY A 377 4.31 -13.29 20.31
CA GLY A 377 3.48 -12.40 21.14
C GLY A 377 3.23 -11.00 20.56
N ASN A 378 3.71 -10.70 19.35
CA ASN A 378 3.53 -9.41 18.69
C ASN A 378 2.38 -9.46 17.67
N LEU A 379 1.49 -8.48 17.66
CA LEU A 379 0.33 -8.45 16.76
C LEU A 379 0.72 -8.15 15.30
N VAL A 380 0.56 -9.15 14.43
CA VAL A 380 0.99 -9.10 13.02
C VAL A 380 -0.13 -9.28 12.01
N ALA A 381 -1.30 -9.76 12.40
CA ALA A 381 -2.50 -9.70 11.57
C ALA A 381 -3.75 -9.57 12.43
N TRP A 382 -4.79 -8.96 11.87
CA TRP A 382 -6.09 -8.85 12.51
C TRP A 382 -7.18 -8.76 11.45
N LYS A 383 -8.41 -9.08 11.85
CA LYS A 383 -9.60 -8.94 11.01
C LYS A 383 -10.82 -8.72 11.88
N SER A 384 -11.74 -7.92 11.38
CA SER A 384 -13.14 -7.94 11.79
C SER A 384 -14.00 -7.92 10.53
N ALA A 385 -14.85 -8.93 10.35
CA ALA A 385 -15.63 -9.07 9.13
C ALA A 385 -16.98 -9.75 9.37
N THR A 386 -17.99 -9.30 8.64
CA THR A 386 -19.29 -9.98 8.57
C THR A 386 -19.13 -11.32 7.84
N GLN A 387 -19.61 -12.40 8.46
CA GLN A 387 -19.56 -13.75 7.90
C GLN A 387 -20.34 -13.83 6.59
N LYS A 388 -19.88 -14.67 5.65
CA LYS A 388 -20.48 -14.80 4.29
C LYS A 388 -21.88 -15.42 4.27
N CYS A 389 -22.15 -16.34 5.19
CA CYS A 389 -23.42 -17.00 5.37
C CYS A 389 -24.09 -16.56 6.69
N VAL A 390 -25.38 -16.86 6.82
CA VAL A 390 -26.11 -16.72 8.09
C VAL A 390 -25.84 -17.98 8.89
N SER A 391 -25.28 -17.81 10.08
CA SER A 391 -25.01 -18.91 11.01
C SER A 391 -26.25 -19.21 11.84
N LEU A 392 -26.62 -20.48 11.91
CA LEU A 392 -27.82 -20.96 12.58
C LEU A 392 -27.63 -21.08 14.10
N SER A 393 -26.38 -21.02 14.58
CA SER A 393 -26.05 -21.03 16.00
C SER A 393 -24.77 -20.24 16.29
N ALA A 394 -24.55 -19.91 17.57
CA ALA A 394 -23.29 -19.32 18.02
C ALA A 394 -22.09 -20.24 17.74
N VAL A 395 -22.25 -21.56 17.92
CA VAL A 395 -21.18 -22.54 17.65
C VAL A 395 -20.78 -22.56 16.18
N GLU A 396 -21.76 -22.49 15.26
CA GLU A 396 -21.47 -22.41 13.83
C GLU A 396 -20.74 -21.12 13.48
N ALA A 397 -21.13 -20.00 14.10
CA ALA A 397 -20.44 -18.74 13.92
C ALA A 397 -18.98 -18.81 14.41
N GLU A 398 -18.73 -19.42 15.56
CA GLU A 398 -17.36 -19.65 16.08
C GLU A 398 -16.54 -20.53 15.15
N PHE A 399 -17.13 -21.60 14.61
CA PHE A 399 -16.43 -22.50 13.69
C PHE A 399 -16.00 -21.78 12.40
N ILE A 400 -16.87 -20.91 11.87
CA ILE A 400 -16.54 -20.05 10.73
C ILE A 400 -15.40 -19.09 11.09
N ALA A 401 -15.45 -18.46 12.27
CA ALA A 401 -14.40 -17.54 12.72
C ALA A 401 -13.04 -18.25 12.85
N ALA A 402 -13.01 -19.44 13.46
CA ALA A 402 -11.80 -20.26 13.60
C ALA A 402 -11.25 -20.68 12.23
N THR A 403 -12.12 -21.06 11.29
CA THR A 403 -11.71 -21.42 9.93
C THR A 403 -11.11 -20.23 9.20
N GLU A 404 -11.76 -19.06 9.26
CA GLU A 404 -11.26 -17.84 8.63
C GLU A 404 -9.93 -17.38 9.23
N ALA A 405 -9.78 -17.46 10.56
CA ALA A 405 -8.53 -17.14 11.25
C ALA A 405 -7.39 -18.07 10.82
N THR A 406 -7.66 -19.37 10.68
CA THR A 406 -6.67 -20.35 10.20
C THR A 406 -6.23 -20.04 8.77
N CYS A 407 -7.16 -19.73 7.88
CA CYS A 407 -6.84 -19.33 6.50
C CYS A 407 -6.01 -18.04 6.44
N GLN A 408 -6.17 -17.13 7.40
CA GLN A 408 -5.31 -15.94 7.51
C GLN A 408 -3.91 -16.30 8.00
N GLY A 409 -3.81 -17.15 9.02
CA GLY A 409 -2.52 -17.66 9.51
C GLY A 409 -1.72 -18.39 8.42
N SER A 410 -2.37 -19.09 7.49
CA SER A 410 -1.70 -19.72 6.35
C SER A 410 -1.22 -18.75 5.26
N ARG A 411 -1.68 -17.49 5.29
CA ARG A 411 -1.39 -16.45 4.28
C ARG A 411 -0.54 -15.30 4.83
N ALA A 412 -0.36 -15.22 6.15
CA ALA A 412 0.50 -14.28 6.85
C ALA A 412 1.88 -14.91 7.05
#